data_AF-A0A8R1HXU4-F1
#
_entry.id   AF-A0A8R1HXU4-F1
#
_cell.length_a   1.000
_cell.length_b   1.000
_cell.length_c   1.000
_cell.angle_alpha   90.00
_cell.angle_beta   90.00
_cell.angle_gamma   90.00
#
_symmetry.space_group_name_H-M   'P 1'
#
loop_
_entity.id
_entity.type
_entity.pdbx_description
1 polymer ?
#
loop_
_entity_poly.entity_id
_entity_poly.type
_entity_poly.pdbx_seq_one_letter_code
_entity_poly.pdbx_strand_id
1 'polypeptide(L)'
;MGQTLSEPVTKKDSASCANENYLVGSSCMQGWRVDMEDAHTHLLSLPDDPKCAFFAVYDGHGGSKVSQYSGINLHKKVVGRKEFSEGNLKAAIERGFLDLDQQMRTDEETKDDVSGTTAVCVLIKEDNVFCGNAGDSRAVCSVLGAARPLSFDHKPSHEAEARRIVAAGGWVEFNRVNGNLALSRALGDFAFKNNDSKSAEEQIVTAFPDVITDKLTPDHEFIVLACDGIWDVLTNQEVVDFVREKLSEKRDPQSICEELLTRCLAPDCQMGGLGCDNMTAVIVGLLHGQSPDELFNKCSRPAVFTQNEDNSDYNGHWSTTDQGIARVINNFEDRVAVGDDDDDDNEPAPSNFHV
;
A
#
# COMPACT_ATOMS: atom_id res chain seq x y z
N MET A 1 9.39 -15.06 2.38
CA MET A 1 8.83 -14.66 3.68
C MET A 1 9.98 -14.43 4.63
N GLY A 2 9.93 -13.37 5.42
CA GLY A 2 10.94 -13.09 6.45
C GLY A 2 10.91 -14.09 7.60
N GLN A 3 11.77 -13.90 8.59
CA GLN A 3 11.74 -14.71 9.82
C GLN A 3 10.44 -14.44 10.59
N THR A 4 9.85 -15.51 11.14
CA THR A 4 8.68 -15.44 12.02
C THR A 4 9.07 -15.88 13.44
N LEU A 5 8.37 -15.34 14.43
CA LEU A 5 8.51 -15.72 15.84
C LEU A 5 7.93 -17.11 16.11
N SER A 6 8.25 -17.67 17.28
CA SER A 6 7.63 -18.91 17.78
C SER A 6 6.19 -18.70 18.28
N GLU A 7 5.85 -17.47 18.67
CA GLU A 7 4.51 -17.04 19.06
C GLU A 7 4.33 -15.57 18.65
N PRO A 8 3.09 -15.14 18.32
CA PRO A 8 2.86 -13.77 17.87
C PRO A 8 2.88 -12.79 19.05
N VAL A 9 3.44 -11.61 18.82
CA VAL A 9 3.30 -10.47 19.73
C VAL A 9 1.94 -9.82 19.51
N THR A 10 1.00 -10.17 20.38
CA THR A 10 -0.42 -9.74 20.27
C THR A 10 -0.74 -8.44 21.01
N LYS A 11 0.27 -7.84 21.66
CA LYS A 11 0.14 -6.52 22.28
C LYS A 11 -0.22 -5.50 21.20
N LYS A 12 -1.21 -4.67 21.51
CA LYS A 12 -1.67 -3.59 20.64
C LYS A 12 -1.18 -2.25 21.17
N ASP A 13 -0.80 -1.37 20.26
CA ASP A 13 -0.66 0.05 20.53
C ASP A 13 -1.78 0.78 19.79
N SER A 14 -2.61 1.49 20.54
CA SER A 14 -3.90 1.98 20.06
C SER A 14 -4.11 3.42 20.49
N ALA A 15 -4.73 4.22 19.62
CA ALA A 15 -5.06 5.60 19.91
C ALA A 15 -6.46 5.96 19.40
N SER A 16 -7.05 6.98 20.00
CA SER A 16 -8.30 7.59 19.55
C SER A 16 -8.22 9.10 19.64
N CYS A 17 -8.88 9.78 18.71
CA CYS A 17 -9.05 11.22 18.73
C CYS A 17 -10.34 11.63 18.00
N ALA A 18 -10.89 12.80 18.33
CA ALA A 18 -12.10 13.31 17.69
C ALA A 18 -12.13 14.83 17.65
N ASN A 19 -12.87 15.37 16.67
CA ASN A 19 -13.31 16.76 16.62
C ASN A 19 -14.73 16.82 16.06
N GLU A 20 -15.20 18.00 15.65
CA GLU A 20 -16.55 18.17 15.07
C GLU A 20 -16.77 17.43 13.74
N ASN A 21 -15.70 17.11 13.01
CA ASN A 21 -15.77 16.51 11.67
C ASN A 21 -15.38 15.03 11.65
N TYR A 22 -14.58 14.58 12.62
CA TYR A 22 -13.96 13.26 12.60
C TYR A 22 -14.04 12.55 13.95
N LEU A 23 -14.30 11.24 13.90
CA LEU A 23 -14.13 10.31 15.01
C LEU A 23 -13.13 9.24 14.57
N VAL A 24 -11.93 9.23 15.14
CA VAL A 24 -10.79 8.47 14.63
C VAL A 24 -10.29 7.48 15.68
N GLY A 25 -9.96 6.28 15.22
CA GLY A 25 -9.26 5.27 16.00
C GLY A 25 -8.17 4.62 15.17
N SER A 26 -7.07 4.25 15.83
CA SER A 26 -6.00 3.47 15.25
C SER A 26 -5.60 2.33 16.18
N SER A 27 -5.06 1.27 15.59
CA SER A 27 -4.35 0.22 16.33
C SER A 27 -3.26 -0.36 15.45
N CYS A 28 -2.15 -0.74 16.07
CA CYS A 28 -1.11 -1.53 15.43
C CYS A 28 -0.66 -2.71 16.30
N MET A 29 -0.20 -3.78 15.65
CA MET A 29 0.21 -5.04 16.28
C MET A 29 1.33 -5.68 15.47
N GLN A 30 2.41 -6.09 16.15
CA GLN A 30 3.56 -6.71 15.51
C GLN A 30 3.23 -8.09 14.91
N GLY A 31 2.37 -8.87 15.57
CA GLY A 31 1.98 -10.18 15.08
C GLY A 31 3.17 -11.15 15.07
N TRP A 32 3.36 -11.86 13.97
CA TRP A 32 4.35 -12.94 13.87
C TRP A 32 5.74 -12.50 13.41
N ARG A 33 5.91 -11.26 12.96
CA ARG A 33 7.20 -10.72 12.54
C ARG A 33 8.12 -10.50 13.74
N VAL A 34 9.43 -10.55 13.50
CA VAL A 34 10.45 -10.33 14.54
C VAL A 34 10.45 -8.88 15.03
N ASP A 35 10.20 -7.95 14.12
CA ASP A 35 10.19 -6.51 14.37
C ASP A 35 8.84 -5.90 13.98
N MET A 36 8.54 -4.74 14.57
CA MET A 36 7.42 -3.88 14.19
C MET A 36 7.95 -2.74 13.33
N GLU A 37 7.67 -2.79 12.03
CA GLU A 37 8.19 -1.85 11.02
C GLU A 37 7.15 -0.83 10.56
N ASP A 38 5.85 -1.03 10.88
CA ASP A 38 4.81 -0.06 10.53
C ASP A 38 4.88 1.24 11.34
N ALA A 39 4.35 2.31 10.74
CA ALA A 39 4.02 3.58 11.38
C ALA A 39 2.67 4.11 10.87
N HIS A 40 2.08 5.07 11.57
CA HIS A 40 0.87 5.76 11.11
C HIS A 40 0.80 7.22 11.59
N THR A 41 -0.13 7.98 11.03
CA THR A 41 -0.35 9.39 11.38
C THR A 41 -1.83 9.72 11.28
N HIS A 42 -2.39 10.41 12.29
CA HIS A 42 -3.76 10.93 12.24
C HIS A 42 -3.82 12.36 12.81
N LEU A 43 -3.85 13.35 11.93
CA LEU A 43 -3.92 14.78 12.24
C LEU A 43 -5.31 15.30 11.85
N LEU A 44 -6.15 15.61 12.83
CA LEU A 44 -7.52 16.10 12.59
C LEU A 44 -7.56 17.53 12.05
N SER A 45 -6.45 18.25 12.19
CA SER A 45 -6.21 19.61 11.69
C SER A 45 -4.71 19.82 11.54
N LEU A 46 -4.25 20.29 10.39
CA LEU A 46 -2.84 20.63 10.16
C LEU A 46 -2.50 21.96 10.85
N PRO A 47 -1.29 22.11 11.42
CA PRO A 47 -0.90 23.36 12.09
C PRO A 47 -0.99 24.61 11.19
N ASP A 48 -0.61 24.48 9.92
CA ASP A 48 -0.59 25.59 8.96
C ASP A 48 -1.92 25.77 8.22
N ASP A 49 -2.81 24.76 8.27
CA ASP A 49 -4.16 24.82 7.70
C ASP A 49 -5.15 24.04 8.59
N PRO A 50 -5.78 24.71 9.57
CA PRO A 50 -6.67 24.06 10.52
C PRO A 50 -7.91 23.41 9.90
N LYS A 51 -8.24 23.72 8.64
CA LYS A 51 -9.36 23.11 7.91
C LYS A 51 -8.97 21.83 7.19
N CYS A 52 -7.68 21.46 7.22
CA CYS A 52 -7.16 20.32 6.50
C CYS A 52 -6.79 19.21 7.48
N ALA A 53 -7.32 18.01 7.26
CA ALA A 53 -6.97 16.81 8.00
C ALA A 53 -6.06 15.90 7.17
N PHE A 54 -5.18 15.15 7.84
CA PHE A 54 -4.23 14.23 7.20
C PHE A 54 -4.16 12.91 7.96
N PHE A 55 -4.35 11.81 7.26
CA PHE A 55 -4.28 10.44 7.78
C PHE A 55 -3.33 9.62 6.92
N ALA A 56 -2.51 8.76 7.52
CA ALA A 56 -1.61 7.90 6.74
C ALA A 56 -1.23 6.62 7.49
N VAL A 57 -0.94 5.58 6.71
CA VAL A 57 -0.30 4.33 7.16
C VAL A 57 0.95 4.10 6.31
N TYR A 58 2.01 3.65 6.97
CA TYR A 58 3.32 3.38 6.39
C TYR A 58 3.70 1.96 6.80
N ASP A 59 3.78 1.05 5.83
CA ASP A 59 4.23 -0.32 6.04
C ASP A 59 5.73 -0.37 5.74
N GLY A 60 6.55 -0.59 6.77
CA GLY A 60 8.01 -0.55 6.65
C GLY A 60 8.58 -1.90 6.28
N HIS A 61 9.69 -1.91 5.53
CA HIS A 61 10.40 -3.15 5.22
C HIS A 61 11.91 -2.97 5.26
N GLY A 62 12.61 -3.96 5.82
CA GLY A 62 14.07 -3.95 5.92
C GLY A 62 14.61 -2.93 6.93
N GLY A 63 13.77 -2.55 7.89
CA GLY A 63 13.99 -1.56 8.93
C GLY A 63 12.77 -0.64 9.11
N SER A 64 12.56 -0.17 10.33
CA SER A 64 11.43 0.73 10.68
C SER A 64 11.75 2.23 10.52
N LYS A 65 12.96 2.58 10.10
CA LYS A 65 13.40 3.97 10.14
C LYS A 65 12.70 4.83 9.10
N VAL A 66 12.59 4.34 7.87
CA VAL A 66 11.95 5.10 6.78
C VAL A 66 10.44 5.28 7.03
N SER A 67 9.74 4.27 7.57
CA SER A 67 8.32 4.37 7.94
C SER A 67 8.10 5.40 9.07
N GLN A 68 8.89 5.33 10.14
CA GLN A 68 8.84 6.30 11.24
C GLN A 68 9.14 7.73 10.79
N TYR A 69 10.20 7.90 10.00
CA TYR A 69 10.57 9.20 9.45
C TYR A 69 9.46 9.76 8.54
N SER A 70 8.82 8.92 7.75
CA SER A 70 7.69 9.29 6.89
C SER A 70 6.49 9.77 7.69
N GLY A 71 6.13 9.05 8.77
CA GLY A 71 5.05 9.45 9.69
C GLY A 71 5.24 10.84 10.28
N ILE A 72 6.49 11.25 10.52
CA ILE A 72 6.79 12.55 11.10
C ILE A 72 6.83 13.67 10.04
N ASN A 73 7.12 13.36 8.78
CA ASN A 73 7.55 14.39 7.81
C ASN A 73 6.71 14.50 6.53
N LEU A 74 5.96 13.47 6.11
CA LEU A 74 5.25 13.51 4.83
C LEU A 74 4.22 14.64 4.74
N HIS A 75 3.37 14.78 5.75
CA HIS A 75 2.37 15.85 5.79
C HIS A 75 3.01 17.25 5.73
N LYS A 76 4.18 17.44 6.35
CA LYS A 76 4.93 18.71 6.31
C LYS A 76 5.42 19.03 4.91
N LYS A 77 5.89 18.00 4.16
CA LYS A 77 6.29 18.17 2.76
C LYS A 77 5.13 18.57 1.88
N VAL A 78 4.00 17.87 2.00
CA VAL A 78 2.80 18.16 1.21
C VAL A 78 2.30 19.59 1.46
N VAL A 79 2.16 20.00 2.73
CA VAL A 79 1.65 21.34 3.09
C VAL A 79 2.64 22.45 2.73
N GLY A 80 3.94 22.19 2.81
CA GLY A 80 4.98 23.16 2.46
C GLY A 80 5.12 23.46 0.96
N ARG A 81 4.42 22.72 0.09
CA ARG A 81 4.45 22.92 -1.36
C ARG A 81 3.65 24.16 -1.77
N LYS A 82 4.14 24.89 -2.79
CA LYS A 82 3.37 25.97 -3.42
C LYS A 82 2.06 25.46 -4.03
N GLU A 83 2.07 24.24 -4.54
CA GLU A 83 0.89 23.60 -5.14
C GLU A 83 -0.24 23.45 -4.12
N PHE A 84 0.10 23.30 -2.83
CA PHE A 84 -0.87 23.23 -1.74
C PHE A 84 -1.58 24.58 -1.54
N SER A 85 -0.82 25.67 -1.47
CA SER A 85 -1.37 27.02 -1.28
C SER A 85 -2.09 27.55 -2.52
N GLU A 86 -1.72 27.07 -3.71
CA GLU A 86 -2.42 27.32 -4.98
C GLU A 86 -3.69 26.47 -5.16
N GLY A 87 -3.96 25.52 -4.25
CA GLY A 87 -5.15 24.66 -4.27
C GLY A 87 -5.02 23.41 -5.15
N ASN A 88 -3.87 23.17 -5.77
CA ASN A 88 -3.58 21.93 -6.52
C ASN A 88 -3.06 20.84 -5.57
N LEU A 89 -3.95 20.34 -4.71
CA LEU A 89 -3.59 19.37 -3.67
C LEU A 89 -3.09 18.04 -4.24
N LYS A 90 -3.58 17.64 -5.42
CA LYS A 90 -3.05 16.46 -6.13
C LYS A 90 -1.56 16.60 -6.41
N ALA A 91 -1.15 17.69 -7.07
CA ALA A 91 0.25 17.92 -7.37
C ALA A 91 1.07 18.15 -6.09
N ALA A 92 0.49 18.74 -5.04
CA ALA A 92 1.14 18.89 -3.75
C ALA A 92 1.48 17.54 -3.10
N ILE A 93 0.57 16.56 -3.17
CA ILE A 93 0.81 15.19 -2.68
C ILE A 93 1.90 14.53 -3.52
N GLU A 94 1.75 14.51 -4.84
CA GLU A 94 2.73 13.92 -5.77
C GLU A 94 4.15 14.45 -5.54
N ARG A 95 4.31 15.79 -5.45
CA ARG A 95 5.60 16.42 -5.19
C ARG A 95 6.08 16.26 -3.75
N GLY A 96 5.17 16.25 -2.78
CA GLY A 96 5.51 16.06 -1.37
C GLY A 96 6.15 14.69 -1.10
N PHE A 97 5.68 13.63 -1.77
CA PHE A 97 6.30 12.31 -1.71
C PHE A 97 7.73 12.32 -2.26
N LEU A 98 7.94 12.89 -3.45
CA LEU A 98 9.28 12.97 -4.07
C LEU A 98 10.25 13.84 -3.24
N ASP A 99 9.77 14.97 -2.71
CA ASP A 99 10.56 15.85 -1.85
C ASP A 99 10.98 15.16 -0.55
N LEU A 100 10.10 14.33 0.03
CA LEU A 100 10.42 13.53 1.21
C LEU A 100 11.48 12.47 0.88
N ASP A 101 11.28 11.72 -0.20
CA ASP A 101 12.22 10.67 -0.66
C ASP A 101 13.62 11.25 -0.93
N GLN A 102 13.67 12.42 -1.57
CA GLN A 102 14.92 13.12 -1.84
C GLN A 102 15.58 13.65 -0.56
N GLN A 103 14.80 14.13 0.42
CA GLN A 103 15.35 14.56 1.71
C GLN A 103 16.02 13.39 2.42
N MET A 104 15.37 12.24 2.48
CA MET A 104 15.86 11.05 3.19
C MET A 104 17.24 10.58 2.70
N ARG A 105 17.59 10.81 1.42
CA ARG A 105 18.93 10.50 0.88
C ARG A 105 20.07 11.30 1.51
N THR A 106 19.75 12.46 2.07
CA THR A 106 20.73 13.41 2.61
C THR A 106 20.56 13.67 4.09
N ASP A 107 19.49 13.16 4.69
CA ASP A 107 19.18 13.33 6.11
C ASP A 107 20.05 12.41 6.97
N GLU A 108 20.61 12.93 8.05
CA GLU A 108 21.55 12.19 8.91
C GLU A 108 20.92 10.94 9.56
N GLU A 109 19.60 10.93 9.76
CA GLU A 109 18.92 9.78 10.36
C GLU A 109 18.79 8.63 9.34
N THR A 110 18.48 8.95 8.08
CA THR A 110 18.06 7.96 7.06
C THR A 110 19.06 7.71 5.93
N LYS A 111 20.08 8.56 5.73
CA LYS A 111 20.98 8.49 4.56
C LYS A 111 21.73 7.16 4.40
N ASP A 112 22.04 6.50 5.52
CA ASP A 112 22.76 5.21 5.56
C ASP A 112 21.81 4.03 5.74
N ASP A 113 20.50 4.29 5.72
CA ASP A 113 19.46 3.28 5.92
C ASP A 113 19.08 2.63 4.58
N VAL A 114 18.86 1.31 4.62
CA VAL A 114 18.51 0.51 3.44
C VAL A 114 17.03 0.15 3.40
N SER A 115 16.27 0.50 4.45
CA SER A 115 14.84 0.23 4.51
C SER A 115 14.05 1.02 3.48
N GLY A 116 12.83 0.57 3.26
CA GLY A 116 11.81 1.31 2.54
C GLY A 116 10.51 1.29 3.31
N THR A 117 9.52 1.98 2.76
CA THR A 117 8.16 1.90 3.28
C THR A 117 7.15 2.18 2.18
N THR A 118 6.01 1.49 2.24
CA THR A 118 4.81 1.94 1.54
C THR A 118 4.29 3.23 2.20
N ALA A 119 3.45 3.97 1.48
CA ALA A 119 2.74 5.09 2.06
C ALA A 119 1.39 5.25 1.38
N VAL A 120 0.33 5.04 2.15
CA VAL A 120 -1.02 5.47 1.79
C VAL A 120 -1.42 6.63 2.69
N CYS A 121 -1.84 7.74 2.10
CA CYS A 121 -2.32 8.90 2.85
C CYS A 121 -3.66 9.39 2.31
N VAL A 122 -4.43 10.03 3.18
CA VAL A 122 -5.70 10.68 2.90
C VAL A 122 -5.65 12.10 3.46
N LEU A 123 -5.74 13.07 2.56
CA LEU A 123 -5.86 14.49 2.86
C LEU A 123 -7.32 14.91 2.65
N ILE A 124 -7.95 15.49 3.66
CA ILE A 124 -9.32 16.02 3.55
C ILE A 124 -9.28 17.53 3.72
N LYS A 125 -9.81 18.28 2.74
CA LYS A 125 -9.92 19.74 2.77
C LYS A 125 -11.17 20.18 2.02
N GLU A 126 -12.00 21.01 2.66
CA GLU A 126 -13.20 21.62 2.06
C GLU A 126 -14.08 20.59 1.33
N ASP A 127 -14.45 19.51 2.01
CA ASP A 127 -15.26 18.39 1.49
C ASP A 127 -14.62 17.60 0.32
N ASN A 128 -13.34 17.80 0.03
CA ASN A 128 -12.61 16.99 -0.95
C ASN A 128 -11.66 16.02 -0.25
N VAL A 129 -11.64 14.79 -0.72
CA VAL A 129 -10.73 13.73 -0.29
C VAL A 129 -9.67 13.55 -1.38
N PHE A 130 -8.40 13.56 -0.99
CA PHE A 130 -7.29 13.23 -1.86
C PHE A 130 -6.53 12.06 -1.23
N CYS A 131 -6.53 10.91 -1.89
CA CYS A 131 -5.80 9.75 -1.44
C CYS A 131 -4.56 9.54 -2.30
N GLY A 132 -3.38 9.68 -1.71
CA GLY A 132 -2.10 9.35 -2.35
C GLY A 132 -1.64 7.97 -1.92
N ASN A 133 -1.24 7.12 -2.86
CA ASN A 133 -0.69 5.80 -2.57
C ASN A 133 0.60 5.50 -3.32
N ALA A 134 1.62 5.01 -2.61
CA ALA A 134 2.82 4.41 -3.16
C ALA A 134 3.13 3.12 -2.38
N GLY A 135 2.90 1.97 -3.02
CA GLY A 135 3.01 0.64 -2.40
C GLY A 135 1.67 -0.10 -2.41
N ASP A 136 1.54 -1.09 -1.53
CA ASP A 136 0.38 -2.00 -1.41
C ASP A 136 -0.37 -1.91 -0.07
N SER A 137 -0.03 -0.93 0.77
CA SER A 137 -1.01 -0.38 1.71
C SER A 137 -2.21 0.19 0.93
N ARG A 138 -3.40 0.17 1.56
CA ARG A 138 -4.64 0.55 0.87
C ARG A 138 -5.56 1.41 1.73
N ALA A 139 -6.27 2.31 1.06
CA ALA A 139 -7.35 3.09 1.63
C ALA A 139 -8.68 2.80 0.92
N VAL A 140 -9.73 2.61 1.70
CA VAL A 140 -11.09 2.30 1.22
C VAL A 140 -12.09 3.16 1.99
N CYS A 141 -13.07 3.72 1.30
CA CYS A 141 -14.17 4.47 1.90
C CYS A 141 -15.47 3.65 1.90
N SER A 142 -16.27 3.77 2.95
CA SER A 142 -17.66 3.29 2.96
C SER A 142 -18.61 4.41 2.54
N VAL A 143 -19.40 4.14 1.50
CA VAL A 143 -20.49 5.02 1.05
C VAL A 143 -21.77 4.21 0.99
N LEU A 144 -22.75 4.53 1.84
CA LEU A 144 -23.98 3.74 2.01
C LEU A 144 -23.73 2.23 2.22
N GLY A 145 -22.66 1.88 2.93
CA GLY A 145 -22.25 0.49 3.15
C GLY A 145 -21.55 -0.21 1.98
N ALA A 146 -21.38 0.43 0.81
CA ALA A 146 -20.58 -0.11 -0.27
C ALA A 146 -19.12 0.33 -0.15
N ALA A 147 -18.19 -0.60 -0.30
CA ALA A 147 -16.77 -0.31 -0.34
C ALA A 147 -16.37 0.38 -1.64
N ARG A 148 -15.82 1.59 -1.52
CA ARG A 148 -15.27 2.38 -2.61
C ARG A 148 -13.75 2.52 -2.43
N PRO A 149 -12.93 1.90 -3.28
CA PRO A 149 -11.48 2.05 -3.20
C PRO A 149 -11.06 3.51 -3.39
N LEU A 150 -10.18 3.99 -2.52
CA LEU A 150 -9.51 5.29 -2.66
C LEU A 150 -8.06 5.13 -3.14
N SER A 151 -7.53 3.90 -3.18
CA SER A 151 -6.25 3.56 -3.77
C SER A 151 -6.27 2.16 -4.38
N PHE A 152 -5.26 1.87 -5.20
CA PHE A 152 -4.97 0.54 -5.72
C PHE A 152 -3.51 0.19 -5.43
N ASP A 153 -3.25 -1.09 -5.21
CA ASP A 153 -1.92 -1.58 -4.83
C ASP A 153 -0.94 -1.50 -6.00
N HIS A 154 0.31 -1.21 -5.66
CA HIS A 154 1.42 -1.15 -6.61
C HIS A 154 2.25 -2.43 -6.54
N LYS A 155 1.83 -3.45 -7.28
CA LYS A 155 2.54 -4.73 -7.40
C LYS A 155 3.39 -4.73 -8.68
N PRO A 156 4.63 -5.29 -8.67
CA PRO A 156 5.51 -5.33 -9.84
C PRO A 156 4.90 -5.98 -11.09
N SER A 157 3.99 -6.95 -10.93
CA SER A 157 3.30 -7.62 -12.04
C SER A 157 2.19 -6.77 -12.70
N HIS A 158 1.77 -5.66 -12.11
CA HIS A 158 0.79 -4.77 -12.72
C HIS A 158 1.38 -4.13 -13.99
N GLU A 159 0.58 -4.06 -15.05
CA GLU A 159 1.08 -3.76 -16.40
C GLU A 159 1.83 -2.42 -16.48
N ALA A 160 1.28 -1.35 -15.89
CA ALA A 160 1.92 -0.03 -15.87
C ALA A 160 3.24 -0.03 -15.08
N GLU A 161 3.30 -0.77 -13.97
CA GLU A 161 4.47 -0.90 -13.11
C GLU A 161 5.57 -1.70 -13.81
N ALA A 162 5.22 -2.86 -14.38
CA ALA A 162 6.13 -3.69 -15.16
C ALA A 162 6.72 -2.92 -16.35
N ARG A 163 5.90 -2.14 -17.06
CA ARG A 163 6.36 -1.27 -18.15
C ARG A 163 7.39 -0.24 -17.66
N ARG A 164 7.14 0.43 -16.52
CA ARG A 164 8.10 1.38 -15.92
C ARG A 164 9.40 0.68 -15.52
N ILE A 165 9.31 -0.46 -14.83
CA ILE A 165 10.47 -1.25 -14.38
C ILE A 165 11.36 -1.64 -15.57
N VAL A 166 10.79 -2.21 -16.63
CA VAL A 166 11.53 -2.60 -17.83
C VAL A 166 12.12 -1.38 -18.55
N ALA A 167 11.35 -0.29 -18.69
CA ALA A 167 11.83 0.94 -19.32
C ALA A 167 12.99 1.60 -18.56
N ALA A 168 13.13 1.32 -17.26
CA ALA A 168 14.21 1.76 -16.38
C ALA A 168 15.37 0.77 -16.27
N GLY A 169 15.35 -0.32 -17.06
CA GLY A 169 16.42 -1.31 -17.14
C GLY A 169 16.34 -2.44 -16.10
N GLY A 170 15.24 -2.54 -15.35
CA GLY A 170 14.96 -3.67 -14.47
C GLY A 170 14.15 -4.77 -15.14
N TRP A 171 13.77 -5.78 -14.36
CA TRP A 171 12.87 -6.86 -14.79
C TRP A 171 11.91 -7.24 -13.65
N VAL A 172 10.86 -7.98 -13.98
CA VAL A 172 9.90 -8.53 -13.02
C VAL A 172 10.01 -10.05 -13.04
N GLU A 173 10.24 -10.64 -11.87
CA GLU A 173 10.36 -12.09 -11.70
C GLU A 173 9.64 -12.49 -10.40
N PHE A 174 8.77 -13.51 -10.45
CA PHE A 174 7.94 -13.93 -9.31
C PHE A 174 7.21 -12.78 -8.57
N ASN A 175 6.66 -11.83 -9.34
CA ASN A 175 6.03 -10.61 -8.82
C ASN A 175 6.96 -9.72 -7.98
N ARG A 176 8.27 -9.73 -8.28
CA ARG A 176 9.29 -8.94 -7.60
C ARG A 176 10.12 -8.14 -8.59
N VAL A 177 10.45 -6.90 -8.24
CA VAL A 177 11.42 -6.06 -8.96
C VAL A 177 12.80 -6.70 -8.85
N ASN A 178 13.38 -7.03 -10.00
CA ASN A 178 14.67 -7.72 -10.13
C ASN A 178 14.76 -9.02 -9.31
N GLY A 179 13.63 -9.74 -9.16
CA GLY A 179 13.53 -10.96 -8.35
C GLY A 179 13.63 -10.74 -6.83
N ASN A 180 13.75 -9.50 -6.37
CA ASN A 180 14.04 -9.16 -4.97
C ASN A 180 12.85 -8.49 -4.25
N LEU A 181 12.48 -7.26 -4.63
CA LEU A 181 11.50 -6.46 -3.88
C LEU A 181 10.07 -6.72 -4.36
N ALA A 182 9.14 -7.02 -3.46
CA ALA A 182 7.74 -7.31 -3.79
C ALA A 182 6.88 -6.06 -4.07
N LEU A 183 7.47 -4.88 -3.93
CA LEU A 183 6.85 -3.57 -4.14
C LEU A 183 7.40 -2.92 -5.40
N SER A 184 6.54 -2.32 -6.21
CA SER A 184 6.99 -1.47 -7.32
C SER A 184 7.08 0.01 -6.92
N ARG A 185 6.45 0.43 -5.83
CA ARG A 185 6.51 1.81 -5.34
C ARG A 185 6.73 1.83 -3.83
N ALA A 186 7.60 2.73 -3.37
CA ALA A 186 7.96 2.91 -1.97
C ALA A 186 8.76 4.21 -1.77
N LEU A 187 8.69 4.78 -0.57
CA LEU A 187 9.69 5.73 -0.06
C LEU A 187 10.91 4.94 0.43
N GLY A 188 12.12 5.51 0.36
CA GLY A 188 13.36 4.79 0.70
C GLY A 188 13.83 3.89 -0.44
N ASP A 189 14.28 2.66 -0.15
CA ASP A 189 14.72 1.68 -1.16
C ASP A 189 15.74 2.24 -2.16
N PHE A 190 16.67 3.07 -1.71
CA PHE A 190 17.52 3.87 -2.62
C PHE A 190 18.39 3.03 -3.54
N ALA A 191 18.69 1.78 -3.18
CA ALA A 191 19.38 0.82 -4.05
C ALA A 191 18.67 0.63 -5.40
N PHE A 192 17.35 0.80 -5.46
CA PHE A 192 16.50 0.65 -6.64
C PHE A 192 16.23 1.98 -7.38
N LYS A 193 16.90 3.07 -7.00
CA LYS A 193 16.58 4.43 -7.47
C LYS A 193 17.82 5.17 -8.00
N ASN A 194 18.75 4.47 -8.64
CA ASN A 194 20.04 5.03 -9.09
C ASN A 194 20.24 5.00 -10.61
N ASN A 195 19.15 5.02 -11.40
CA ASN A 195 19.25 5.16 -12.83
C ASN A 195 19.34 6.65 -13.21
N ASP A 196 20.55 7.12 -13.52
CA ASP A 196 20.84 8.52 -13.89
C ASP A 196 20.13 9.00 -15.16
N SER A 197 19.66 8.08 -16.00
CA SER A 197 18.92 8.40 -17.24
C SER A 197 17.41 8.55 -17.03
N LYS A 198 16.91 8.35 -15.81
CA LYS A 198 15.49 8.36 -15.45
C LYS A 198 15.20 9.41 -14.41
N SER A 199 14.02 10.03 -14.48
CA SER A 199 13.56 10.89 -13.41
C SER A 199 13.20 10.07 -12.15
N ALA A 200 12.90 10.73 -11.04
CA ALA A 200 12.52 10.05 -9.80
C ALA A 200 11.22 9.24 -9.96
N GLU A 201 10.30 9.71 -10.80
CA GLU A 201 9.04 9.06 -11.15
C GLU A 201 9.23 7.80 -12.01
N GLU A 202 10.35 7.71 -12.73
CA GLU A 202 10.61 6.67 -13.72
C GLU A 202 11.63 5.62 -13.26
N GLN A 203 12.04 5.62 -12.00
CA GLN A 203 12.93 4.59 -11.44
C GLN A 203 12.24 3.21 -11.39
N ILE A 204 13.02 2.12 -11.28
CA ILE A 204 12.46 0.76 -11.18
C ILE A 204 11.55 0.61 -9.94
N VAL A 205 11.92 1.26 -8.83
CA VAL A 205 11.04 1.52 -7.68
C VAL A 205 10.89 3.02 -7.55
N THR A 206 9.67 3.56 -7.46
CA THR A 206 9.46 5.01 -7.35
C THR A 206 8.67 5.39 -6.10
N ALA A 207 8.97 6.56 -5.54
CA ALA A 207 8.15 7.17 -4.49
C ALA A 207 6.95 7.95 -5.06
N PHE A 208 6.81 8.07 -6.39
CA PHE A 208 5.73 8.82 -7.00
C PHE A 208 4.37 8.15 -6.75
N PRO A 209 3.44 8.82 -6.04
CA PRO A 209 2.17 8.20 -5.69
C PRO A 209 1.17 8.32 -6.83
N ASP A 210 0.24 7.37 -6.91
CA ASP A 210 -1.02 7.62 -7.59
C ASP A 210 -1.93 8.43 -6.65
N VAL A 211 -2.66 9.40 -7.19
CA VAL A 211 -3.58 10.24 -6.41
C VAL A 211 -5.00 10.14 -6.96
N ILE A 212 -5.91 9.58 -6.16
CA ILE A 212 -7.35 9.55 -6.41
C ILE A 212 -8.01 10.70 -5.65
N THR A 213 -8.96 11.37 -6.30
CA THR A 213 -9.75 12.44 -5.68
C THR A 213 -11.21 12.01 -5.62
N ASP A 214 -11.84 12.29 -4.49
CA ASP A 214 -13.27 12.08 -4.29
C ASP A 214 -13.90 13.28 -3.59
N LYS A 215 -15.22 13.42 -3.70
CA LYS A 215 -15.97 14.49 -3.04
C LYS A 215 -16.81 13.89 -1.92
N LEU A 216 -16.59 14.36 -0.70
CA LEU A 216 -17.40 13.99 0.43
C LEU A 216 -18.86 14.40 0.20
N THR A 217 -19.73 13.44 0.46
CA THR A 217 -21.18 13.63 0.52
C THR A 217 -21.67 13.19 1.90
N PRO A 218 -22.89 13.58 2.31
CA PRO A 218 -23.48 13.10 3.56
C PRO A 218 -23.60 11.57 3.68
N ASP A 219 -23.48 10.86 2.55
CA ASP A 219 -23.57 9.41 2.42
C ASP A 219 -22.25 8.69 2.72
N HIS A 220 -21.13 9.43 2.75
CA HIS A 220 -19.85 8.88 3.19
C HIS A 220 -19.87 8.64 4.70
N GLU A 221 -19.59 7.40 5.10
CA GLU A 221 -19.67 6.97 6.49
C GLU A 221 -18.29 7.04 7.16
N PHE A 222 -17.28 6.36 6.59
CA PHE A 222 -15.93 6.31 7.14
C PHE A 222 -14.89 5.96 6.07
N ILE A 223 -13.61 6.17 6.40
CA ILE A 223 -12.46 5.74 5.59
C ILE A 223 -11.60 4.81 6.44
N VAL A 224 -11.12 3.71 5.86
CA VAL A 224 -10.16 2.80 6.47
C VAL A 224 -8.84 2.90 5.70
N LEU A 225 -7.74 3.15 6.40
CA LEU A 225 -6.38 3.01 5.89
C LEU A 225 -5.72 1.85 6.63
N ALA A 226 -5.09 0.91 5.91
CA ALA A 226 -4.36 -0.19 6.54
C ALA A 226 -3.23 -0.70 5.64
N CYS A 227 -2.27 -1.41 6.25
CA CYS A 227 -1.22 -2.15 5.55
C CYS A 227 -1.72 -3.49 4.98
N ASP A 228 -0.89 -4.18 4.21
CA ASP A 228 -1.25 -5.44 3.55
C ASP A 228 -1.55 -6.58 4.56
N GLY A 229 -1.00 -6.52 5.78
CA GLY A 229 -1.33 -7.42 6.89
C GLY A 229 -2.84 -7.51 7.22
N ILE A 230 -3.63 -6.51 6.79
CA ILE A 230 -5.09 -6.55 6.80
C ILE A 230 -5.65 -6.96 5.43
N TRP A 231 -5.21 -6.32 4.35
CA TRP A 231 -5.80 -6.45 3.02
C TRP A 231 -5.49 -7.77 2.31
N ASP A 232 -4.48 -8.50 2.76
CA ASP A 232 -4.17 -9.86 2.31
C ASP A 232 -5.15 -10.89 2.90
N VAL A 233 -5.78 -10.57 4.04
CA VAL A 233 -6.70 -11.48 4.74
C VAL A 233 -8.16 -11.17 4.43
N LEU A 234 -8.50 -9.89 4.31
CA LEU A 234 -9.87 -9.42 4.10
C LEU A 234 -9.98 -8.54 2.86
N THR A 235 -11.04 -8.76 2.08
CA THR A 235 -11.39 -7.91 0.95
C THR A 235 -11.87 -6.53 1.40
N ASN A 236 -11.89 -5.58 0.48
CA ASN A 236 -12.40 -4.21 0.72
C ASN A 236 -13.81 -4.21 1.34
N GLN A 237 -14.71 -5.05 0.82
CA GLN A 237 -16.09 -5.12 1.32
C GLN A 237 -16.18 -5.80 2.68
N GLU A 238 -15.40 -6.86 2.93
CA GLU A 238 -15.39 -7.52 4.25
C GLU A 238 -14.91 -6.58 5.36
N VAL A 239 -13.90 -5.74 5.09
CA VAL A 239 -13.45 -4.72 6.05
C VAL A 239 -14.53 -3.66 6.27
N VAL A 240 -15.19 -3.17 5.21
CA VAL A 240 -16.29 -2.21 5.33
C VAL A 240 -17.46 -2.78 6.13
N ASP A 241 -17.90 -4.00 5.80
CA ASP A 241 -18.99 -4.67 6.50
C ASP A 241 -18.67 -4.86 7.98
N PHE A 242 -17.44 -5.32 8.29
CA PHE A 242 -16.97 -5.50 9.65
C PHE A 242 -16.99 -4.18 10.44
N VAL A 243 -16.39 -3.11 9.90
CA VAL A 243 -16.34 -1.80 10.60
C VAL A 243 -17.74 -1.24 10.78
N ARG A 244 -18.58 -1.34 9.75
CA ARG A 244 -19.95 -0.81 9.74
C ARG A 244 -20.85 -1.52 10.74
N GLU A 245 -20.75 -2.84 10.85
CA GLU A 245 -21.45 -3.64 11.88
C GLU A 245 -21.10 -3.10 13.28
N LYS A 246 -19.81 -2.98 13.61
CA LYS A 246 -19.38 -2.54 14.94
C LYS A 246 -19.70 -1.08 15.24
N LEU A 247 -19.63 -0.19 14.24
CA LEU A 247 -20.10 1.19 14.39
C LEU A 247 -21.61 1.25 14.66
N SER A 248 -22.40 0.37 14.05
CA SER A 248 -23.85 0.30 14.33
C SER A 248 -24.16 -0.14 15.77
N GLU A 249 -23.25 -0.90 16.39
CA GLU A 249 -23.28 -1.27 17.81
C GLU A 249 -22.76 -0.14 18.74
N LYS A 250 -22.48 1.05 18.18
CA LYS A 250 -21.92 2.22 18.86
C LYS A 250 -20.55 1.98 19.49
N ARG A 251 -19.75 1.11 18.90
CA ARG A 251 -18.38 0.89 19.34
C ARG A 251 -17.46 2.00 18.86
N ASP A 252 -16.48 2.33 19.68
CA ASP A 252 -15.46 3.31 19.35
C ASP A 252 -14.51 2.77 18.27
N PRO A 253 -14.05 3.58 17.30
CA PRO A 253 -13.19 3.09 16.22
C PRO A 253 -11.88 2.45 16.67
N GLN A 254 -11.33 2.84 17.82
CA GLN A 254 -10.10 2.25 18.34
C GLN A 254 -10.33 0.77 18.67
N SER A 255 -11.38 0.43 19.43
CA SER A 255 -11.69 -0.97 19.75
C SER A 255 -12.09 -1.78 18.52
N ILE A 256 -12.64 -1.14 17.48
CA ILE A 256 -12.90 -1.76 16.18
C ILE A 256 -11.59 -2.13 15.48
N CYS A 257 -10.59 -1.22 15.46
CA CYS A 257 -9.27 -1.53 14.94
C CYS A 257 -8.65 -2.72 15.69
N GLU A 258 -8.69 -2.74 17.02
CA GLU A 258 -8.12 -3.85 17.82
C GLU A 258 -8.73 -5.22 17.47
N GLU A 259 -10.05 -5.27 17.26
CA GLU A 259 -10.74 -6.50 16.87
C GLU A 259 -10.45 -6.86 15.42
N LEU A 260 -10.32 -5.88 14.52
CA LEU A 260 -9.91 -6.11 13.13
C LEU A 260 -8.52 -6.75 13.06
N LEU A 261 -7.53 -6.22 13.81
CA LEU A 261 -6.18 -6.83 13.86
C LEU A 261 -6.24 -8.27 14.40
N THR A 262 -7.06 -8.50 15.43
CA THR A 262 -7.23 -9.84 16.02
C THR A 262 -7.89 -10.81 15.05
N ARG A 263 -8.83 -10.32 14.23
CA ARG A 263 -9.51 -11.11 13.20
C ARG A 263 -8.56 -11.53 12.08
N CYS A 264 -7.61 -10.67 11.70
CA CYS A 264 -6.64 -10.97 10.65
C CYS A 264 -5.45 -11.81 11.11
N LEU A 265 -5.18 -11.86 12.43
CA LEU A 265 -4.07 -12.62 12.98
C LEU A 265 -4.22 -14.13 12.77
N ALA A 266 -3.23 -14.73 12.12
CA ALA A 266 -3.21 -16.16 11.91
C ALA A 266 -2.92 -16.93 13.21
N PRO A 267 -3.51 -18.13 13.39
CA PRO A 267 -3.19 -19.00 14.52
C PRO A 267 -1.78 -19.61 14.42
N ASP A 268 -1.24 -19.72 13.21
CA ASP A 268 0.12 -20.17 12.89
C ASP A 268 0.57 -19.62 11.51
N CYS A 269 1.87 -19.73 11.19
CA CYS A 269 2.43 -19.28 9.91
C CYS A 269 2.70 -20.39 8.89
N GLN A 270 2.08 -21.57 9.05
CA GLN A 270 2.32 -22.69 8.14
C GLN A 270 1.54 -22.55 6.83
N MET A 271 0.43 -21.80 6.84
CA MET A 271 -0.51 -21.66 5.72
C MET A 271 -0.24 -20.44 4.85
N GLY A 272 0.90 -20.40 4.17
CA GLY A 272 1.15 -19.39 3.13
C GLY A 272 1.42 -17.97 3.64
N GLY A 273 1.61 -17.77 4.94
CA GLY A 273 2.01 -16.50 5.55
C GLY A 273 0.91 -15.44 5.70
N LEU A 274 -0.32 -15.72 5.25
CA LEU A 274 -1.46 -14.83 5.45
C LEU A 274 -1.70 -14.61 6.95
N GLY A 275 -1.89 -13.36 7.37
CA GLY A 275 -2.10 -13.03 8.78
C GLY A 275 -0.85 -13.18 9.68
N CYS A 276 0.34 -13.33 9.09
CA CYS A 276 1.62 -13.38 9.80
C CYS A 276 2.44 -12.09 9.72
N ASP A 277 1.83 -10.99 9.27
CA ASP A 277 2.50 -9.71 9.13
C ASP A 277 2.37 -8.80 10.36
N ASN A 278 3.09 -7.67 10.34
CA ASN A 278 2.68 -6.49 11.07
C ASN A 278 1.29 -6.06 10.59
N MET A 279 0.50 -5.48 11.48
CA MET A 279 -0.85 -5.06 11.16
C MET A 279 -1.11 -3.69 11.75
N THR A 280 -1.48 -2.74 10.90
CA THR A 280 -1.86 -1.37 11.29
C THR A 280 -3.14 -0.98 10.57
N ALA A 281 -4.10 -0.45 11.33
CA ALA A 281 -5.35 0.07 10.77
C ALA A 281 -5.72 1.41 11.41
N VAL A 282 -6.20 2.34 10.58
CA VAL A 282 -6.76 3.64 10.98
C VAL A 282 -8.18 3.73 10.41
N ILE A 283 -9.17 3.92 11.29
CA ILE A 283 -10.56 4.18 10.92
C ILE A 283 -10.87 5.65 11.16
N VAL A 284 -11.30 6.36 10.11
CA VAL A 284 -11.70 7.76 10.12
C VAL A 284 -13.21 7.84 9.92
N GLY A 285 -13.97 7.93 11.01
CA GLY A 285 -15.42 8.16 10.96
C GLY A 285 -15.74 9.61 10.56
N LEU A 286 -16.59 9.78 9.56
CA LEU A 286 -16.95 11.09 9.00
C LEU A 286 -18.24 11.60 9.64
N LEU A 287 -18.12 12.64 10.46
CA LEU A 287 -19.23 13.19 11.25
C LEU A 287 -20.03 14.25 10.51
N HIS A 288 -19.45 14.93 9.52
CA HIS A 288 -20.10 16.01 8.76
C HIS A 288 -20.70 17.11 9.66
N GLY A 289 -20.01 17.46 10.75
CA GLY A 289 -20.50 18.42 11.76
C GLY A 289 -21.65 17.92 12.63
N GLN A 290 -21.99 16.62 12.56
CA GLN A 290 -23.05 15.99 13.34
C GLN A 290 -22.46 15.23 14.55
N SER A 291 -23.33 14.75 15.45
CA SER A 291 -22.89 13.89 16.54
C SER A 291 -22.46 12.51 16.03
N PRO A 292 -21.58 11.79 16.75
CA PRO A 292 -21.26 10.40 16.46
C PRO A 292 -22.48 9.47 16.35
N ASP A 293 -23.57 9.76 17.07
CA ASP A 293 -24.80 8.98 16.96
C ASP A 293 -25.38 8.99 15.55
N GLU A 294 -25.24 10.07 14.79
CA GLU A 294 -25.68 10.11 13.39
C GLU A 294 -24.87 9.17 12.50
N LEU A 295 -23.54 9.09 12.72
CA LEU A 295 -22.69 8.13 12.01
C LEU A 295 -23.10 6.69 12.34
N PHE A 296 -23.32 6.37 13.63
CA PHE A 296 -23.75 5.03 14.06
C PHE A 296 -25.12 4.66 13.47
N ASN A 297 -26.05 5.63 13.45
CA ASN A 297 -27.38 5.46 12.84
C ASN A 297 -27.33 5.34 11.31
N LYS A 298 -26.32 5.90 10.62
CA LYS A 298 -26.10 5.66 9.19
C LYS A 298 -25.63 4.22 8.98
N CYS A 299 -24.64 3.78 9.77
CA CYS A 299 -24.08 2.43 9.69
C CYS A 299 -25.09 1.32 10.00
N SER A 300 -26.14 1.59 10.78
CA SER A 300 -27.21 0.62 11.07
C SER A 300 -28.22 0.41 9.95
N ARG A 301 -28.22 1.26 8.91
CA ARG A 301 -29.13 1.15 7.76
C ARG A 301 -28.70 -0.01 6.85
N PRO A 302 -29.58 -0.61 6.04
CA PRO A 302 -29.15 -1.56 5.01
C PRO A 302 -28.18 -0.91 4.02
N ALA A 303 -27.16 -1.66 3.58
CA ALA A 303 -26.25 -1.22 2.54
C ALA A 303 -26.99 -1.04 1.20
N VAL A 304 -26.63 -0.02 0.43
CA VAL A 304 -27.20 0.26 -0.89
C VAL A 304 -26.15 -0.04 -1.95
N PHE A 305 -26.25 -1.22 -2.56
CA PHE A 305 -25.44 -1.57 -3.72
C PHE A 305 -26.14 -1.04 -4.98
N THR A 306 -25.63 0.06 -5.53
CA THR A 306 -26.09 0.51 -6.85
C THR A 306 -25.54 -0.46 -7.91
N GLN A 307 -26.42 -1.05 -8.71
CA GLN A 307 -26.01 -1.69 -9.96
C GLN A 307 -25.64 -0.56 -10.93
N ASN A 308 -24.40 -0.08 -10.89
CA ASN A 308 -23.94 0.82 -11.94
C ASN A 308 -23.54 -0.05 -13.15
N GLU A 309 -24.38 0.01 -14.18
CA GLU A 309 -24.18 -0.49 -15.54
C GLU A 309 -23.10 0.29 -16.33
N ASP A 310 -22.34 1.20 -15.71
CA ASP A 310 -21.30 2.00 -16.36
C ASP A 310 -19.88 1.47 -16.11
N ASN A 311 -19.67 0.17 -16.37
CA ASN A 311 -18.33 -0.42 -16.48
C ASN A 311 -17.99 -0.80 -17.94
N SER A 312 -18.68 -0.22 -18.92
CA SER A 312 -18.41 -0.46 -20.35
C SER A 312 -17.35 0.46 -20.99
N ASP A 313 -16.89 1.51 -20.29
CA ASP A 313 -15.87 2.43 -20.84
C ASP A 313 -14.46 2.25 -20.23
N TYR A 314 -14.25 1.22 -19.40
CA TYR A 314 -12.92 0.75 -18.98
C TYR A 314 -12.56 -0.61 -19.59
N ASN A 315 -13.09 -0.91 -20.77
CA ASN A 315 -12.49 -1.92 -21.64
C ASN A 315 -11.48 -1.22 -22.54
N GLY A 316 -10.20 -1.37 -22.21
CA GLY A 316 -9.10 -1.05 -23.08
C GLY A 316 -9.41 -1.56 -24.49
N HIS A 317 -9.43 -0.63 -25.44
CA HIS A 317 -9.60 -0.94 -26.84
C HIS A 317 -8.36 -1.71 -27.30
N TRP A 318 -8.41 -3.03 -27.23
CA TRP A 318 -7.39 -3.93 -27.76
C TRP A 318 -7.35 -3.77 -29.28
N SER A 319 -6.51 -2.86 -29.76
CA SER A 319 -6.16 -2.83 -31.17
C SER A 319 -5.45 -4.13 -31.53
N THR A 320 -5.77 -4.69 -32.69
CA THR A 320 -5.33 -5.98 -33.25
C THR A 320 -3.82 -6.09 -33.56
N THR A 321 -2.96 -5.48 -32.74
CA THR A 321 -1.50 -5.46 -32.90
C THR A 321 -0.76 -6.28 -31.82
N ASP A 322 -1.48 -6.78 -30.80
CA ASP A 322 -0.90 -7.47 -29.63
C ASP A 322 -0.59 -8.97 -29.80
N GLN A 323 -0.73 -9.53 -31.01
CA GLN A 323 -0.23 -10.88 -31.28
C GLN A 323 1.31 -10.95 -31.44
N GLY A 324 2.00 -9.81 -31.42
CA GLY A 324 3.45 -9.73 -31.60
C GLY A 324 4.30 -9.88 -30.34
N ILE A 325 3.76 -9.64 -29.14
CA ILE A 325 4.57 -9.50 -27.91
C ILE A 325 4.48 -10.74 -27.00
N ALA A 326 3.38 -11.50 -27.07
CA ALA A 326 3.25 -12.79 -26.37
C ALA A 326 4.27 -13.86 -26.84
N ARG A 327 4.97 -13.64 -27.96
CA ARG A 327 6.00 -14.56 -28.48
C ARG A 327 7.38 -14.43 -27.81
N VAL A 328 7.64 -13.36 -27.05
CA VAL A 328 8.96 -13.15 -26.43
C VAL A 328 9.06 -13.79 -25.03
N ILE A 329 7.92 -14.12 -24.41
CA ILE A 329 7.87 -14.64 -23.03
C ILE A 329 7.99 -16.19 -22.97
N ASN A 330 7.71 -16.91 -24.06
CA ASN A 330 7.62 -18.39 -24.04
C ASN A 330 8.85 -19.15 -24.58
N ASN A 331 9.98 -18.50 -24.85
CA ASN A 331 11.12 -19.18 -25.52
C ASN A 331 12.30 -19.57 -24.61
N PHE A 332 12.08 -19.72 -23.30
CA PHE A 332 13.14 -20.16 -22.38
C PHE A 332 12.89 -21.50 -21.67
N GLU A 333 11.73 -22.14 -21.82
CA GLU A 333 11.41 -23.42 -21.16
C GLU A 333 11.65 -24.67 -22.03
N ASP A 334 11.86 -24.54 -23.35
CA ASP A 334 12.01 -25.69 -24.27
C ASP A 334 13.46 -26.19 -24.47
N ARG A 335 14.36 -26.04 -23.48
CA ARG A 335 15.73 -26.61 -23.55
C ARG A 335 16.10 -27.58 -22.45
N VAL A 336 15.15 -28.03 -21.64
CA VAL A 336 15.42 -29.05 -20.59
C VAL A 336 14.31 -30.09 -20.55
N ALA A 337 14.13 -30.88 -21.62
CA ALA A 337 13.44 -32.19 -21.55
C ALA A 337 13.39 -32.91 -22.92
N VAL A 338 14.50 -33.49 -23.41
CA VAL A 338 14.57 -34.74 -24.23
C VAL A 338 16.07 -35.10 -24.36
N GLY A 339 16.63 -36.27 -24.03
CA GLY A 339 16.16 -37.50 -23.41
C GLY A 339 17.36 -38.45 -23.17
N ASP A 340 17.16 -39.41 -22.28
CA ASP A 340 17.90 -40.69 -22.12
C ASP A 340 17.16 -41.74 -22.99
N ASP A 341 17.67 -42.83 -23.59
CA ASP A 341 18.89 -43.64 -23.49
C ASP A 341 19.05 -44.49 -24.80
N ASP A 342 20.19 -45.19 -24.90
CA ASP A 342 20.49 -46.45 -25.61
C ASP A 342 21.48 -46.45 -26.82
N ASP A 343 22.72 -46.80 -26.43
CA ASP A 343 23.57 -47.92 -26.88
C ASP A 343 24.55 -47.85 -28.08
N ASP A 344 25.79 -48.20 -27.68
CA ASP A 344 26.92 -48.89 -28.35
C ASP A 344 27.62 -48.30 -29.59
N ASP A 345 28.88 -47.87 -29.39
CA ASP A 345 30.02 -48.56 -30.02
C ASP A 345 31.40 -48.13 -29.47
N ASN A 346 32.14 -49.16 -29.03
CA ASN A 346 33.56 -49.37 -28.73
C ASN A 346 34.66 -48.37 -29.18
N GLU A 347 35.58 -48.14 -28.20
CA GLU A 347 37.07 -48.07 -28.30
C GLU A 347 37.81 -46.85 -28.94
N PRO A 348 39.09 -46.59 -28.59
CA PRO A 348 39.63 -46.31 -27.25
C PRO A 348 40.51 -45.03 -27.22
N ALA A 349 40.86 -44.58 -26.01
CA ALA A 349 41.76 -43.45 -25.76
C ALA A 349 43.20 -43.66 -26.26
N PRO A 350 43.92 -42.59 -26.61
CA PRO A 350 45.35 -42.54 -26.41
C PRO A 350 45.75 -41.44 -25.41
N SER A 351 46.47 -41.91 -24.40
CA SER A 351 47.51 -41.20 -23.67
C SER A 351 48.39 -40.33 -24.56
N ASN A 352 48.80 -39.14 -24.10
CA ASN A 352 50.21 -38.92 -23.76
C ASN A 352 50.51 -37.59 -23.07
N PHE A 353 51.51 -37.71 -22.21
CA PHE A 353 52.19 -36.75 -21.35
C PHE A 353 53.06 -35.71 -22.10
N HIS A 354 53.26 -34.57 -21.41
CA HIS A 354 54.44 -33.67 -21.34
C HIS A 354 54.93 -32.98 -22.64
N VAL A 355 55.27 -31.70 -22.63
CA VAL A 355 56.18 -30.96 -21.73
C VAL A 355 55.59 -29.64 -21.25
#